data_AF-A0A3P7MDV0-F1
#
_entry.id   AF-A0A3P7MDV0-F1
#
_cell.length_a   1.000
_cell.length_b   1.000
_cell.length_c   1.000
_cell.angle_alpha   90.00
_cell.angle_beta   90.00
_cell.angle_gamma   90.00
#
_symmetry.space_group_name_H-M   'P 1'
#
loop_
_entity.id
_entity.type
_entity.pdbx_description
1 polymer ?
#
loop_
_entity_poly.entity_id
_entity_poly.type
_entity_poly.pdbx_seq_one_letter_code
_entity_poly.pdbx_strand_id
1 'polypeptide(L)'
;MLSIDDVIADRFVVEEKIGQGIKVEPPHYGELDSSPNDPRRLVIEQQVLLSLRAKDNIPVIYASGKTGRNCPYIVMQILGKNLTTLRKDRPEPKFTASTAFRVGEQVRASVAHALQYLHEAGYIHRDVKPSNCCIGAKPNTSTIYLVDFGTFFTNLILTETGGVWNQQIFF
;
A
#
# COMPACT_ATOMS: atom_id res chain seq x y z
N MET A 1 12.89 8.48 9.66
CA MET A 1 11.46 8.81 9.89
C MET A 1 11.29 10.28 9.55
N LEU A 2 10.30 10.65 8.74
CA LEU A 2 10.08 12.05 8.32
C LEU A 2 9.72 12.93 9.53
N SER A 3 10.23 14.15 9.58
CA SER A 3 9.92 15.18 10.58
C SER A 3 8.93 16.20 10.03
N ILE A 4 8.29 16.96 10.92
CA ILE A 4 7.52 18.13 10.50
C ILE A 4 8.49 19.12 9.83
N ASP A 5 8.03 19.83 8.80
CA ASP A 5 8.78 20.74 7.94
C ASP A 5 9.76 20.08 6.95
N ASP A 6 9.85 18.74 6.93
CA ASP A 6 10.60 18.04 5.88
C ASP A 6 9.98 18.31 4.51
N VAL A 7 10.81 18.74 3.55
CA VAL A 7 10.40 18.93 2.16
C VAL A 7 10.75 17.70 1.34
N ILE A 8 9.74 17.04 0.77
CA ILE A 8 9.87 15.88 -0.11
C ILE A 8 9.71 16.31 -1.56
N ALA A 9 10.67 15.89 -2.40
CA ALA A 9 10.70 16.14 -3.84
C ALA A 9 10.53 17.63 -4.19
N ASP A 10 11.11 18.52 -3.36
CA ASP A 10 11.09 19.98 -3.50
C ASP A 10 9.68 20.59 -3.64
N ARG A 11 8.64 19.84 -3.23
CA ARG A 11 7.24 20.20 -3.48
C ARG A 11 6.30 19.94 -2.30
N PHE A 12 6.53 18.90 -1.52
CA PHE A 12 5.62 18.46 -0.46
C PHE A 12 6.23 18.72 0.91
N VAL A 13 5.60 19.58 1.72
CA VAL A 13 6.03 19.85 3.09
C VAL A 13 5.24 18.96 4.05
N VAL A 14 5.92 18.33 5.00
CA VAL A 14 5.26 17.57 6.06
C VAL A 14 4.73 18.53 7.13
N GLU A 15 3.45 18.88 7.05
CA GLU A 15 2.82 19.77 8.06
C GLU A 15 2.39 19.01 9.31
N GLU A 16 1.79 17.82 9.15
CA GLU A 16 1.27 17.03 10.28
C GLU A 16 1.22 15.52 9.95
N LYS A 17 1.37 14.66 10.97
CA LYS A 17 1.27 13.21 10.86
C LYS A 17 -0.13 12.71 11.25
N ILE A 18 -1.11 12.95 10.38
CA ILE A 18 -2.52 12.60 10.62
C ILE A 18 -2.94 11.22 10.13
N GLY A 19 -2.08 10.51 9.39
CA GLY A 19 -2.39 9.20 8.81
C GLY A 19 -1.33 8.71 7.83
N GLN A 20 -1.70 7.77 6.97
CA GLN A 20 -0.85 7.31 5.88
C GLN A 20 -1.14 8.13 4.62
N GLY A 21 -0.25 9.06 4.28
CA GLY A 21 -0.36 9.87 3.06
C GLY A 21 0.96 10.03 2.32
N ILE A 22 2.10 9.95 3.03
CA ILE A 22 3.43 10.04 2.45
C ILE A 22 4.26 8.87 2.94
N LYS A 23 4.89 8.14 2.01
CA LYS A 23 5.87 7.08 2.29
C LYS A 23 7.20 7.46 1.66
N VAL A 24 8.29 7.39 2.43
CA VAL A 24 9.66 7.63 1.97
C VAL A 24 10.56 6.58 2.60
N GLU A 25 11.35 5.90 1.78
CA GLU A 25 12.32 4.89 2.23
C GLU A 25 13.75 5.32 1.93
N PRO A 26 14.74 4.97 2.77
CA PRO A 26 16.13 5.32 2.55
C PRO A 26 16.69 4.70 1.26
N PRO A 27 17.70 5.32 0.64
CA PRO A 27 18.36 4.76 -0.52
C PRO A 27 19.17 3.54 -0.05
N HIS A 28 19.08 2.44 -0.79
CA HIS A 28 19.77 1.22 -0.44
C HIS A 28 20.91 0.93 -1.41
N TYR A 29 22.03 0.52 -0.84
CA TYR A 29 23.27 0.15 -1.52
C TYR A 29 23.71 -1.21 -0.95
N GLY A 30 23.04 -2.30 -1.35
CA GLY A 30 23.28 -3.65 -0.80
C GLY A 30 22.64 -4.76 -1.62
N GLU A 31 22.99 -6.02 -1.31
CA GLU A 31 22.45 -7.21 -1.97
C GLU A 31 20.95 -7.40 -1.66
N LEU A 32 20.22 -7.84 -2.68
CA LEU A 32 18.77 -7.96 -2.67
C LEU A 32 18.36 -9.18 -1.84
N ASP A 33 17.77 -8.99 -0.67
CA ASP A 33 17.07 -10.06 0.05
C ASP A 33 15.55 -9.82 0.02
N SER A 34 14.76 -10.89 0.16
CA SER A 34 13.29 -10.80 0.25
C SER A 34 12.81 -10.40 1.67
N SER A 35 13.67 -9.75 2.47
CA SER A 35 13.34 -9.37 3.83
C SER A 35 12.26 -8.29 3.88
N PRO A 36 11.66 -8.05 5.07
CA PRO A 36 10.76 -6.93 5.33
C PRO A 36 11.30 -5.55 4.89
N ASN A 37 12.61 -5.41 4.77
CA ASN A 37 13.32 -4.19 4.45
C ASN A 37 13.82 -4.13 2.99
N ASP A 38 13.31 -4.99 2.09
CA ASP A 38 13.66 -4.93 0.67
C ASP A 38 13.27 -3.55 0.08
N PRO A 39 14.23 -2.73 -0.36
CA PRO A 39 13.97 -1.36 -0.83
C PRO A 39 13.21 -1.32 -2.16
N ARG A 40 13.12 -2.45 -2.87
CA ARG A 40 12.27 -2.55 -4.06
C ARG A 40 10.79 -2.54 -3.70
N ARG A 41 10.40 -2.81 -2.45
CA ARG A 41 9.00 -2.82 -2.03
C ARG A 41 8.31 -1.51 -2.34
N LEU A 42 8.93 -0.37 -2.01
CA LEU A 42 8.33 0.92 -2.32
C LEU A 42 8.32 1.22 -3.83
N VAL A 43 9.31 0.75 -4.59
CA VAL A 43 9.34 0.88 -6.06
C VAL A 43 8.25 0.03 -6.72
N ILE A 44 8.01 -1.17 -6.22
CA ILE A 44 6.93 -2.05 -6.68
C ILE A 44 5.58 -1.45 -6.28
N GLU A 45 5.44 -0.97 -5.05
CA GLU A 45 4.24 -0.27 -4.58
C GLU A 45 3.92 0.94 -5.47
N GLN A 46 4.94 1.72 -5.90
CA GLN A 46 4.76 2.79 -6.88
C GLN A 46 4.15 2.27 -8.19
N GLN A 47 4.70 1.20 -8.75
CA GLN A 47 4.23 0.63 -10.02
C GLN A 47 2.79 0.12 -9.91
N VAL A 48 2.47 -0.58 -8.82
CA VAL A 48 1.12 -1.09 -8.56
C VAL A 48 0.12 0.05 -8.36
N LEU A 49 0.44 1.05 -7.54
CA LEU A 49 -0.46 2.19 -7.33
C LEU A 49 -0.65 3.03 -8.60
N LEU A 50 0.37 3.12 -9.46
CA LEU A 50 0.25 3.77 -10.77
C LEU A 50 -0.63 2.97 -11.74
N SER A 51 -0.52 1.63 -11.75
CA SER A 51 -1.35 0.78 -12.62
C SER A 51 -2.81 0.71 -12.17
N LEU A 52 -3.04 0.81 -10.86
CA LEU A 52 -4.37 0.81 -10.23
C LEU A 52 -4.95 2.22 -10.03
N ARG A 53 -4.37 3.25 -10.66
CA ARG A 53 -4.82 4.63 -10.48
C ARG A 53 -6.28 4.80 -10.87
N ALA A 54 -7.03 5.55 -10.05
CA ALA A 54 -8.44 5.85 -10.23
C ALA A 54 -9.39 4.63 -10.12
N LYS A 55 -8.92 3.52 -9.55
CA LYS A 55 -9.77 2.39 -9.17
C LYS A 55 -10.38 2.62 -7.79
N ASP A 56 -11.62 2.16 -7.61
CA ASP A 56 -12.30 2.22 -6.32
C ASP A 56 -11.56 1.37 -5.27
N ASN A 57 -11.66 1.80 -4.01
CA ASN A 57 -11.06 1.12 -2.85
C ASN A 57 -9.52 1.01 -2.87
N ILE A 58 -8.87 1.64 -3.85
CA ILE A 58 -7.42 1.86 -3.93
C ILE A 58 -7.15 3.34 -3.62
N PRO A 59 -6.13 3.67 -2.78
CA PRO A 59 -5.79 5.06 -2.49
C PRO A 59 -5.34 5.79 -3.76
N VAL A 60 -5.79 7.03 -3.93
CA VAL A 60 -5.35 7.85 -5.07
C VAL A 60 -3.89 8.22 -4.90
N ILE A 61 -3.05 7.88 -5.87
CA ILE A 61 -1.67 8.36 -5.95
C ILE A 61 -1.61 9.76 -6.55
N TYR A 62 -1.00 10.71 -5.84
CA TYR A 62 -0.82 12.09 -6.30
C TYR A 62 0.55 12.30 -6.94
N ALA A 63 1.60 11.70 -6.37
CA ALA A 63 2.95 11.76 -6.91
C ALA A 63 3.78 10.55 -6.46
N SER A 64 4.78 10.19 -7.24
CA SER A 64 5.81 9.23 -6.87
C SER A 64 7.10 9.55 -7.61
N GLY A 65 8.21 9.00 -7.11
CA GLY A 65 9.49 9.10 -7.77
C GLY A 65 10.63 8.87 -6.80
N LYS A 66 11.72 9.59 -7.04
CA LYS A 66 12.90 9.59 -6.18
C LYS A 66 13.24 11.02 -5.77
N THR A 67 13.69 11.20 -4.54
CA THR A 67 14.21 12.49 -4.06
C THR A 67 15.60 12.76 -4.63
N GLY A 68 16.13 13.98 -4.46
CA GLY A 68 17.51 14.32 -4.85
C GLY A 68 18.59 13.47 -4.16
N ARG A 69 18.26 12.76 -3.07
CA ARG A 69 19.14 11.79 -2.39
C ARG A 69 18.91 10.34 -2.84
N ASN A 70 18.22 10.13 -3.97
CA ASN A 70 17.88 8.82 -4.52
C ASN A 70 16.94 7.98 -3.62
N CYS A 71 16.21 8.61 -2.70
CA CYS A 71 15.22 7.94 -1.85
C CYS A 71 13.89 7.78 -2.63
N PRO A 72 13.33 6.57 -2.80
CA PRO A 72 12.00 6.42 -3.37
C PRO A 72 10.94 7.05 -2.47
N TYR A 73 9.92 7.68 -3.06
CA TYR A 73 8.80 8.26 -2.34
C TYR A 73 7.45 8.03 -3.03
N ILE A 74 6.38 8.04 -2.24
CA ILE A 74 4.99 8.01 -2.67
C ILE A 74 4.22 9.07 -1.90
N VAL A 75 3.44 9.86 -2.62
CA VAL A 75 2.44 10.77 -2.08
C VAL A 75 1.08 10.28 -2.57
N MET A 76 0.19 9.96 -1.63
CA MET A 76 -1.13 9.40 -1.90
C MET A 76 -2.19 10.03 -0.99
N GLN A 77 -3.45 9.71 -1.29
CA GLN A 77 -4.60 10.11 -0.50
C GLN A 77 -4.38 9.81 0.98
N ILE A 78 -4.57 10.82 1.82
CA ILE A 78 -4.54 10.63 3.27
C ILE A 78 -5.76 9.81 3.68
N LEU A 79 -5.51 8.67 4.29
CA LEU A 79 -6.53 7.80 4.85
C LEU A 79 -6.60 7.94 6.37
N GLY A 80 -7.74 7.55 6.92
CA GLY A 80 -7.96 7.43 8.35
C GLY A 80 -7.29 6.19 8.95
N LYS A 81 -7.69 5.87 10.19
CA LYS A 81 -7.12 4.77 10.96
C LYS A 81 -7.41 3.41 10.31
N ASN A 82 -6.48 2.46 10.44
CA ASN A 82 -6.73 1.08 10.04
C ASN A 82 -7.66 0.36 11.03
N LEU A 83 -8.24 -0.76 10.59
CA LEU A 83 -9.19 -1.54 11.40
C LEU A 83 -8.56 -2.09 12.69
N THR A 84 -7.25 -2.37 12.70
CA THR A 84 -6.53 -2.80 13.91
C THR A 84 -6.49 -1.69 14.95
N THR A 85 -6.13 -0.47 14.55
CA THR A 85 -6.10 0.71 15.42
C THR A 85 -7.51 1.07 15.90
N LEU A 86 -8.50 1.09 15.00
CA LEU A 86 -9.91 1.35 15.36
C LEU A 86 -10.44 0.35 16.39
N ARG A 87 -10.03 -0.92 16.31
CA ARG A 87 -10.40 -1.92 17.31
C ARG A 87 -9.74 -1.65 18.66
N LYS A 88 -8.46 -1.24 18.66
CA LYS A 88 -7.68 -0.97 19.89
C LYS A 88 -8.09 0.32 20.61
N ASP A 89 -8.55 1.32 19.87
CA ASP A 89 -8.97 2.62 20.42
C ASP A 89 -10.30 2.57 21.18
N ARG A 90 -11.02 1.44 21.10
CA ARG A 90 -12.28 1.25 21.82
C ARG A 90 -12.01 0.94 23.30
N PRO A 91 -12.92 1.33 24.23
CA PRO A 91 -12.78 1.04 25.66
C PRO A 91 -12.56 -0.44 25.95
N GLU A 92 -13.26 -1.30 25.21
CA GLU A 92 -12.95 -2.73 25.11
C GLU A 92 -12.32 -2.99 23.73
N PRO A 93 -11.20 -3.72 23.63
CA PRO A 93 -10.43 -3.90 22.40
C PRO A 93 -11.08 -4.90 21.41
N LYS A 94 -12.41 -4.79 21.24
CA LYS A 94 -13.26 -5.59 20.36
C LYS A 94 -14.32 -4.70 19.71
N PHE A 95 -14.71 -5.03 18.50
CA PHE A 95 -15.89 -4.43 17.89
C PHE A 95 -17.17 -5.00 18.52
N THR A 96 -18.24 -4.20 18.58
CA THR A 96 -19.58 -4.76 18.86
C THR A 96 -19.97 -5.70 17.72
N ALA A 97 -20.89 -6.64 17.95
CA ALA A 97 -21.41 -7.51 16.90
C ALA A 97 -21.95 -6.70 15.70
N SER A 98 -22.69 -5.61 15.96
CA SER A 98 -23.20 -4.72 14.90
C SER A 98 -22.08 -4.04 14.10
N THR A 99 -21.07 -3.51 14.78
CA THR A 99 -19.91 -2.89 14.12
C THR A 99 -19.12 -3.91 13.31
N ALA A 100 -18.86 -5.09 13.89
CA ALA A 100 -18.12 -6.16 13.24
C ALA A 100 -18.82 -6.63 11.97
N PHE A 101 -20.15 -6.78 12.00
CA PHE A 101 -20.94 -7.15 10.83
C PHE A 101 -20.84 -6.10 9.72
N ARG A 102 -21.05 -4.82 10.03
CA ARG A 102 -20.97 -3.73 9.05
C ARG A 102 -19.57 -3.58 8.45
N VAL A 103 -18.54 -3.67 9.29
CA VAL A 103 -17.13 -3.64 8.84
C VAL A 103 -16.84 -4.87 7.98
N GLY A 104 -17.29 -6.06 8.38
CA GLY A 104 -17.11 -7.29 7.62
C GLY A 104 -17.71 -7.20 6.22
N GLU A 105 -18.92 -6.67 6.10
CA GLU A 105 -19.58 -6.52 4.79
C GLU A 105 -18.87 -5.47 3.92
N GLN A 106 -18.42 -4.37 4.50
CA GLN A 106 -17.61 -3.39 3.77
C GLN A 106 -16.28 -3.97 3.33
N VAL A 107 -15.54 -4.64 4.22
CA VAL A 107 -14.27 -5.29 3.90
C VAL A 107 -14.48 -6.29 2.77
N ARG A 108 -15.53 -7.12 2.84
CA ARG A 108 -15.87 -8.09 1.80
C ARG A 108 -16.04 -7.40 0.45
N ALA A 109 -16.80 -6.31 0.37
CA ALA A 109 -17.03 -5.59 -0.88
C ALA A 109 -15.78 -4.83 -1.36
N SER A 110 -15.18 -4.00 -0.50
CA SER A 110 -14.07 -3.12 -0.85
C SER A 110 -12.80 -3.89 -1.18
N VAL A 111 -12.47 -4.90 -0.38
CA VAL A 111 -11.25 -5.69 -0.58
C VAL A 111 -11.44 -6.61 -1.78
N ALA A 112 -12.63 -7.15 -2.03
CA ALA A 112 -12.87 -7.92 -3.26
C ALA A 112 -12.68 -7.08 -4.52
N HIS A 113 -13.21 -5.85 -4.58
CA HIS A 113 -12.98 -4.96 -5.73
C HIS A 113 -11.49 -4.60 -5.89
N ALA A 114 -10.83 -4.24 -4.79
CA ALA A 114 -9.40 -3.91 -4.81
C ALA A 114 -8.54 -5.09 -5.28
N LEU A 115 -8.81 -6.30 -4.78
CA LEU A 115 -8.12 -7.53 -5.18
C LEU A 115 -8.42 -7.91 -6.63
N GLN A 116 -9.65 -7.70 -7.10
CA GLN A 116 -10.00 -7.94 -8.49
C GLN A 116 -9.14 -7.08 -9.42
N TYR A 117 -9.08 -5.76 -9.19
CA TYR A 117 -8.25 -4.88 -10.02
C TYR A 117 -6.77 -5.24 -9.96
N LEU A 118 -6.29 -5.62 -8.77
CA LEU A 118 -4.92 -6.05 -8.57
C LEU A 118 -4.60 -7.34 -9.35
N HIS A 119 -5.50 -8.33 -9.30
CA HIS A 119 -5.36 -9.59 -10.03
C HIS A 119 -5.44 -9.38 -11.55
N GLU A 120 -6.33 -8.49 -12.03
CA GLU A 120 -6.42 -8.09 -13.44
C GLU A 120 -5.12 -7.42 -13.92
N ALA A 121 -4.44 -6.69 -13.04
CA ALA A 121 -3.12 -6.11 -13.31
C ALA A 121 -1.95 -7.11 -13.18
N GLY A 122 -2.22 -8.37 -12.82
CA GLY A 122 -1.21 -9.44 -12.73
C GLY A 122 -0.45 -9.54 -11.41
N TYR A 123 -0.95 -8.88 -10.34
CA TYR A 123 -0.31 -8.86 -9.02
C TYR A 123 -1.15 -9.60 -7.97
N ILE A 124 -0.52 -10.15 -6.93
CA ILE A 124 -1.20 -10.78 -5.79
C ILE A 124 -0.75 -10.14 -4.48
N HIS A 125 -1.68 -9.65 -3.66
CA HIS A 125 -1.38 -8.85 -2.45
C HIS A 125 -0.66 -9.62 -1.34
N ARG A 126 -1.07 -10.87 -1.10
CA ARG A 126 -0.49 -11.82 -0.13
C ARG A 126 -0.51 -11.42 1.35
N ASP A 127 -0.81 -10.17 1.68
CA ASP A 127 -0.82 -9.64 3.05
C ASP A 127 -2.13 -8.90 3.36
N VAL A 128 -3.26 -9.53 3.05
CA VAL A 128 -4.58 -8.98 3.39
C VAL A 128 -4.85 -9.23 4.86
N LYS A 129 -4.82 -8.16 5.66
CA LYS A 129 -5.05 -8.19 7.11
C LYS A 129 -5.68 -6.89 7.61
N PRO A 130 -6.28 -6.85 8.80
CA PRO A 130 -6.95 -5.66 9.31
C PRO A 130 -6.06 -4.41 9.47
N SER A 131 -4.74 -4.56 9.62
CA SER A 131 -3.82 -3.41 9.66
C SER A 131 -3.63 -2.74 8.29
N ASN A 132 -3.92 -3.46 7.21
CA ASN A 132 -3.77 -3.02 5.82
C ASN A 132 -5.11 -2.58 5.21
N CYS A 133 -6.16 -2.51 6.03
CA CYS A 133 -7.46 -1.98 5.66
C CYS A 133 -7.66 -0.66 6.42
N CYS A 134 -7.65 0.46 5.69
CA CYS A 134 -7.81 1.80 6.24
C CYS A 134 -9.19 2.37 5.89
N ILE A 135 -9.80 3.10 6.81
CA ILE A 135 -11.01 3.89 6.47
C ILE A 135 -10.61 5.16 5.72
N GLY A 136 -11.51 5.72 4.92
CA GLY A 136 -11.31 7.03 4.32
C GLY A 136 -11.23 8.15 5.38
N ALA A 137 -10.56 9.25 5.04
CA ALA A 137 -10.68 10.48 5.80
C ALA A 137 -12.08 11.10 5.62
N LYS A 138 -12.51 11.95 6.55
CA LYS A 138 -13.82 12.64 6.45
C LYS A 138 -13.92 13.37 5.10
N PRO A 139 -15.07 13.27 4.39
CA PRO A 139 -16.34 12.65 4.79
C PRO A 139 -16.45 11.13 4.53
N ASN A 140 -15.46 10.51 3.91
CA ASN A 140 -15.51 9.12 3.42
C ASN A 140 -15.13 8.06 4.48
N THR A 141 -15.43 8.31 5.76
CA THR A 141 -15.08 7.39 6.86
C THR A 141 -15.81 6.05 6.81
N SER A 142 -16.83 5.94 5.97
CA SER A 142 -17.59 4.72 5.71
C SER A 142 -17.06 3.91 4.52
N THR A 143 -15.95 4.33 3.91
CA THR A 143 -15.31 3.60 2.81
C THR A 143 -14.01 2.98 3.33
N ILE A 144 -13.78 1.72 3.00
CA ILE A 144 -12.54 1.01 3.30
C ILE A 144 -11.66 0.97 2.05
N TYR A 145 -10.37 1.20 2.27
CA TYR A 145 -9.31 1.18 1.28
C TYR A 145 -8.29 0.12 1.67
N LEU A 146 -7.84 -0.64 0.67
CA LEU A 146 -6.73 -1.58 0.82
C LEU A 146 -5.41 -0.80 0.65
N VAL A 147 -4.48 -0.99 1.56
CA VAL A 147 -3.16 -0.33 1.57
C VAL A 147 -2.04 -1.34 1.75
N ASP A 148 -0.80 -0.85 1.65
CA ASP A 148 0.42 -1.63 1.86
C ASP A 148 0.65 -2.67 0.76
N PHE A 149 0.92 -2.12 -0.41
CA PHE A 149 1.23 -2.84 -1.63
C PHE A 149 2.76 -3.18 -1.64
N GLY A 150 3.34 -3.55 -0.51
CA GLY A 150 4.78 -3.84 -0.41
C GLY A 150 5.15 -5.29 -0.72
N THR A 151 4.22 -6.23 -0.58
CA THR A 151 4.51 -7.68 -0.60
C THR A 151 3.88 -8.41 -1.79
N PHE A 152 4.26 -8.09 -3.04
CA PHE A 152 3.75 -8.81 -4.22
C PHE A 152 4.73 -9.83 -4.77
N PHE A 153 4.18 -10.80 -5.49
CA PHE A 153 4.90 -11.49 -6.55
C PHE A 153 4.12 -11.22 -7.85
N THR A 154 4.84 -11.01 -8.95
CA THR A 154 4.24 -11.01 -10.29
C THR A 154 4.16 -12.46 -10.75
N ASN A 155 3.00 -12.93 -11.20
CA ASN A 155 2.87 -14.25 -11.84
C ASN A 155 3.39 -14.28 -13.29
N LEU A 156 4.09 -13.24 -13.73
CA LEU A 156 4.63 -13.14 -15.07
C LEU A 156 6.05 -13.72 -15.09
N ILE A 157 6.19 -14.92 -15.64
CA ILE A 157 7.46 -15.34 -16.24
C ILE A 157 7.62 -14.49 -17.50
N LEU A 158 8.45 -13.44 -17.43
CA LEU A 158 8.90 -12.76 -18.62
C LEU A 158 9.97 -13.63 -19.28
N THR A 159 9.59 -14.36 -20.32
CA THR A 159 10.58 -14.91 -21.26
C THR A 159 10.95 -13.82 -22.25
N GLU A 160 12.21 -13.41 -22.26
CA GLU A 160 12.78 -12.62 -23.35
C GLU A 160 12.65 -13.42 -24.65
N THR A 161 12.23 -12.79 -25.74
CA THR A 161 12.20 -13.42 -27.06
C THR A 161 13.63 -13.75 -27.50
N GLY A 162 14.10 -14.97 -27.18
CA GLY A 162 15.31 -15.56 -27.78
C GLY A 162 16.44 -16.03 -26.86
N GLY A 163 16.27 -16.13 -25.54
CA GLY A 163 17.36 -16.57 -24.64
C GLY A 163 16.98 -17.74 -23.74
N VAL A 164 17.60 -18.91 -23.96
CA VAL A 164 17.43 -20.11 -23.13
C VAL A 164 18.16 -19.94 -21.81
N TRP A 165 17.43 -19.92 -20.68
CA TRP A 165 17.96 -20.33 -19.38
C TRP A 165 16.92 -21.15 -18.61
N ASN A 166 17.32 -22.38 -18.29
CA ASN A 166 16.63 -23.28 -17.39
C ASN A 166 17.02 -22.95 -15.95
N GLN A 167 16.15 -22.25 -15.22
CA GLN A 167 16.00 -22.50 -13.79
C GLN A 167 14.55 -22.20 -13.40
N GLN A 168 13.77 -23.28 -13.25
CA GLN A 168 12.51 -23.26 -12.54
C GLN A 168 12.79 -22.88 -11.08
N ILE A 169 12.40 -21.68 -10.68
CA ILE A 169 12.10 -21.43 -9.27
C ILE A 169 10.64 -21.81 -9.11
N PHE A 170 10.43 -23.05 -8.62
CA PHE A 170 9.17 -23.44 -8.02
C PHE A 170 9.03 -22.70 -6.68
N PHE A 171 7.86 -22.12 -6.44
CA PHE A 171 7.26 -22.09 -5.11
C PHE A 171 5.92 -22.79 -5.19
#